data_AF-A0A2H0W485-F1
#
_entry.id   AF-A0A2H0W485-F1
#
_cell.length_a   1.000
_cell.length_b   1.000
_cell.length_c   1.000
_cell.angle_alpha   90.00
_cell.angle_beta   90.00
_cell.angle_gamma   90.00
#
_symmetry.space_group_name_H-M   'P 1'
#
loop_
_entity.id
_entity.type
_entity.pdbx_description
1 polymer ?
#
loop_
_entity_poly.entity_id
_entity_poly.type
_entity_poly.pdbx_seq_one_letter_code
_entity_poly.pdbx_strand_id
1 'polypeptide(L)'
;MTEEDLLDYVSDMEKNWKAQLEQTLPKTDSEWLKVFPEARKIIPEKIKEWETQAEIFRLQIKPAVQLVEEKSAEEDQWFWRGVVKYSTFFFPVTDLAIANRHIKRLKWLSKRGKKKVKWHTDLQTVRNQNIIAIARSYGLKLLKSGRNYKALCPFHNEKTASFTIYPPSRFYCFGCNEKGSVIDLVMKMENCTFKEAVKKLQSI
;
A
#
# COMPACT_ATOMS: atom_id res chain seq x y z
N MET A 1 -19.91 29.02 -38.50
CA MET A 1 -19.28 27.93 -37.74
C MET A 1 -20.16 26.72 -37.93
N THR A 2 -19.71 25.81 -38.77
CA THR A 2 -20.34 24.54 -39.11
C THR A 2 -20.08 23.50 -38.00
N GLU A 3 -20.74 22.35 -38.05
CA GLU A 3 -20.52 21.26 -37.09
C GLU A 3 -19.08 20.70 -37.17
N GLU A 4 -18.50 20.66 -38.37
CA GLU A 4 -17.07 20.35 -38.59
C GLU A 4 -16.16 21.44 -37.99
N ASP A 5 -16.47 22.72 -38.21
CA ASP A 5 -15.70 23.82 -37.60
C ASP A 5 -15.70 23.75 -36.06
N LEU A 6 -16.81 23.28 -35.47
CA LEU A 6 -16.95 23.10 -34.02
C LEU A 6 -16.13 21.91 -33.50
N LEU A 7 -16.13 20.78 -34.22
CA LEU A 7 -15.37 19.60 -33.84
C LEU A 7 -13.86 19.84 -33.97
N ASP A 8 -13.43 20.52 -35.04
CA ASP A 8 -12.03 20.90 -35.23
C ASP A 8 -11.59 21.93 -34.20
N TYR A 9 -12.44 22.93 -33.89
CA TYR A 9 -12.16 23.90 -32.84
C TYR A 9 -12.01 23.25 -31.46
N VAL A 10 -12.89 22.31 -31.10
CA VAL A 10 -12.80 21.57 -29.84
C VAL A 10 -11.58 20.66 -29.82
N SER A 11 -11.27 19.98 -30.92
CA SER A 11 -10.09 19.12 -31.04
C SER A 11 -8.80 19.93 -30.89
N ASP A 12 -8.71 21.10 -31.53
CA ASP A 12 -7.56 21.97 -31.47
C ASP A 12 -7.43 22.68 -30.13
N MET A 13 -8.53 23.06 -29.48
CA MET A 13 -8.51 23.49 -28.09
C MET A 13 -7.97 22.40 -27.18
N GLU A 14 -8.40 21.15 -27.35
CA GLU A 14 -7.94 20.03 -26.52
C GLU A 14 -6.46 19.71 -26.77
N LYS A 15 -5.99 19.77 -28.04
CA LYS A 15 -4.58 19.60 -28.40
C LYS A 15 -3.71 20.73 -27.86
N ASN A 16 -4.12 21.99 -28.02
CA ASN A 16 -3.37 23.15 -27.54
C ASN A 16 -3.33 23.18 -26.01
N TRP A 17 -4.44 22.84 -25.36
CA TRP A 17 -4.52 22.68 -23.91
C TRP A 17 -3.58 21.58 -23.42
N LYS A 18 -3.56 20.39 -24.06
CA LYS A 18 -2.63 19.29 -23.73
C LYS A 18 -1.16 19.66 -23.99
N ALA A 19 -0.85 20.33 -25.10
CA ALA A 19 0.51 20.71 -25.47
C ALA A 19 1.12 21.75 -24.52
N GLN A 20 0.32 22.72 -24.04
CA GLN A 20 0.77 23.69 -23.02
C GLN A 20 0.93 23.07 -21.63
N LEU A 21 0.21 21.98 -21.36
CA LEU A 21 0.11 21.36 -20.04
C LEU A 21 1.07 20.17 -19.85
N GLU A 22 1.45 19.43 -20.89
CA GLU A 22 2.28 18.22 -20.75
C GLU A 22 3.63 18.44 -20.06
N GLN A 23 4.19 19.65 -20.14
CA GLN A 23 5.45 19.98 -19.44
C GLN A 23 5.26 20.33 -17.96
N THR A 24 4.05 20.76 -17.54
CA THR A 24 3.78 21.28 -16.19
C THR A 24 2.79 20.44 -15.39
N LEU A 25 2.11 19.48 -16.03
CA LEU A 25 1.10 18.66 -15.36
C LEU A 25 1.72 17.59 -14.45
N PRO A 26 1.02 17.31 -13.33
CA PRO A 26 1.11 16.04 -12.63
C PRO A 26 1.17 14.84 -13.58
N LYS A 27 2.32 14.15 -13.61
CA LYS A 27 2.52 12.92 -14.39
C LYS A 27 1.87 11.72 -13.74
N THR A 28 1.50 11.86 -12.47
CA THR A 28 0.90 10.79 -11.69
C THR A 28 -0.40 11.23 -11.03
N ASP A 29 -1.31 10.28 -10.89
CA ASP A 29 -2.53 10.39 -10.07
C ASP A 29 -2.27 10.93 -8.65
N SER A 30 -1.07 10.68 -8.09
CA SER A 30 -0.69 11.17 -6.77
C SER A 30 -0.35 12.66 -6.73
N GLU A 31 0.17 13.19 -7.83
CA GLU A 31 0.45 14.62 -7.99
C GLU A 31 -0.85 15.37 -8.27
N TRP A 32 -1.78 14.78 -9.04
CA TRP A 32 -3.12 15.34 -9.24
C TRP A 32 -3.88 15.53 -7.93
N LEU A 33 -3.80 14.56 -7.02
CA LEU A 33 -4.41 14.67 -5.68
C LEU A 33 -3.73 15.70 -4.75
N LYS A 34 -2.53 16.21 -5.09
CA LYS A 34 -1.91 17.33 -4.38
C LYS A 34 -2.39 18.67 -4.93
N VAL A 35 -2.62 18.74 -6.23
CA VAL A 35 -3.16 19.91 -6.92
C VAL A 35 -4.65 20.11 -6.58
N PHE A 36 -5.42 19.02 -6.51
CA PHE A 36 -6.86 19.01 -6.24
C PHE A 36 -7.21 18.18 -4.99
N PRO A 37 -6.94 18.68 -3.78
CA PRO A 37 -7.19 17.94 -2.55
C PRO A 37 -8.69 17.63 -2.31
N GLU A 38 -9.60 18.48 -2.79
CA GLU A 38 -11.05 18.32 -2.72
C GLU A 38 -11.58 17.13 -3.50
N ALA A 39 -10.86 16.69 -4.55
CA ALA A 39 -11.19 15.50 -5.32
C ALA A 39 -11.33 14.25 -4.42
N ARG A 40 -10.62 14.22 -3.28
CA ARG A 40 -10.72 13.14 -2.27
C ARG A 40 -12.13 12.96 -1.71
N LYS A 41 -12.91 14.04 -1.60
CA LYS A 41 -14.29 14.00 -1.12
C LYS A 41 -15.27 13.54 -2.21
N ILE A 42 -14.94 13.82 -3.48
CA ILE A 42 -15.76 13.51 -4.66
C ILE A 42 -15.54 12.07 -5.16
N ILE A 43 -14.32 11.55 -5.04
CA ILE A 43 -13.95 10.20 -5.51
C ILE A 43 -14.91 9.10 -5.00
N PRO A 44 -15.32 9.05 -3.71
CA PRO A 44 -16.29 8.07 -3.23
C PRO A 44 -17.64 8.11 -3.95
N GLU A 45 -18.17 9.32 -4.22
CA GLU A 45 -19.42 9.51 -4.94
C GLU A 45 -19.29 9.02 -6.38
N LYS A 46 -18.17 9.34 -7.04
CA LYS A 46 -17.88 8.83 -8.37
C LYS A 46 -17.74 7.31 -8.40
N ILE A 47 -17.10 6.67 -7.41
CA ILE A 47 -17.06 5.20 -7.35
C ILE A 47 -18.48 4.62 -7.36
N LYS A 48 -19.38 5.16 -6.55
CA LYS A 48 -20.77 4.70 -6.46
C LYS A 48 -21.54 4.90 -7.76
N GLU A 49 -21.38 6.05 -8.40
CA GLU A 49 -21.98 6.38 -9.70
C GLU A 49 -21.55 5.36 -10.77
N TRP A 50 -20.24 5.12 -10.89
CA TRP A 50 -19.68 4.19 -11.86
C TRP A 50 -20.02 2.73 -11.56
N GLU A 51 -20.10 2.34 -10.28
CA GLU A 51 -20.58 1.00 -9.87
C GLU A 51 -22.04 0.78 -10.27
N THR A 52 -22.89 1.79 -10.10
CA THR A 52 -24.30 1.75 -10.53
C THR A 52 -24.40 1.57 -12.04
N GLN A 53 -23.65 2.35 -12.81
CA GLN A 53 -23.62 2.24 -14.27
C GLN A 53 -23.13 0.85 -14.72
N ALA A 54 -22.06 0.33 -14.11
CA ALA A 54 -21.56 -1.00 -14.42
C ALA A 54 -22.58 -2.11 -14.10
N GLU A 55 -23.42 -1.93 -13.07
CA GLU A 55 -24.45 -2.91 -12.73
C GLU A 55 -25.66 -2.86 -13.67
N ILE A 56 -26.15 -1.66 -14.00
CA ILE A 56 -27.19 -1.46 -15.02
C ILE A 56 -26.77 -2.15 -16.33
N PHE A 57 -25.53 -1.91 -16.73
CA PHE A 57 -24.94 -2.53 -17.90
C PHE A 57 -24.94 -4.06 -17.83
N ARG A 58 -24.47 -4.63 -16.72
CA ARG A 58 -24.44 -6.08 -16.52
C ARG A 58 -25.84 -6.68 -16.65
N LEU A 59 -26.84 -6.04 -16.03
CA LEU A 59 -28.22 -6.49 -16.09
C LEU A 59 -28.80 -6.43 -17.50
N GLN A 60 -28.43 -5.44 -18.31
CA GLN A 60 -28.89 -5.34 -19.71
C GLN A 60 -28.28 -6.42 -20.61
N ILE A 61 -27.02 -6.79 -20.41
CA ILE A 61 -26.30 -7.73 -21.29
C ILE A 61 -26.42 -9.18 -20.85
N LYS A 62 -26.64 -9.43 -19.55
CA LYS A 62 -26.78 -10.78 -19.01
C LYS A 62 -27.82 -11.63 -19.77
N PRO A 63 -29.04 -11.16 -20.07
CA PRO A 63 -30.02 -11.95 -20.82
C PRO A 63 -29.54 -12.33 -22.23
N ALA A 64 -28.87 -11.39 -22.92
CA ALA A 64 -28.37 -11.63 -24.27
C ALA A 64 -27.22 -12.66 -24.27
N VAL A 65 -26.32 -12.59 -23.29
CA VAL A 65 -25.24 -13.58 -23.14
C VAL A 65 -25.80 -14.96 -22.79
N GLN A 66 -26.78 -15.03 -21.88
CA GLN A 66 -27.45 -16.29 -21.53
C GLN A 66 -28.16 -16.90 -22.75
N LEU A 67 -28.85 -16.09 -23.55
CA LEU A 67 -29.47 -16.54 -24.79
C LEU A 67 -28.45 -17.14 -25.76
N VAL A 68 -27.27 -16.53 -25.90
CA VAL A 68 -26.18 -17.06 -26.72
C VAL A 68 -25.69 -18.40 -26.19
N GLU A 69 -25.50 -18.52 -24.87
CA GLU A 69 -25.06 -19.76 -24.23
C GLU A 69 -26.09 -20.90 -24.39
N GLU A 70 -27.39 -20.59 -24.34
CA GLU A 70 -28.47 -21.57 -24.45
C GLU A 70 -28.81 -21.97 -25.89
N LYS A 71 -28.63 -21.06 -26.86
CA LYS A 71 -29.16 -21.22 -28.23
C LYS A 71 -28.10 -21.45 -29.30
N SER A 72 -26.81 -21.34 -28.98
CA SER A 72 -25.73 -21.53 -29.96
C SER A 72 -24.74 -22.61 -29.56
N ALA A 73 -24.12 -23.25 -30.56
CA ALA A 73 -23.02 -24.19 -30.35
C ALA A 73 -21.84 -23.46 -29.71
N GLU A 74 -21.10 -24.14 -28.82
CA GLU A 74 -19.99 -23.55 -28.07
C GLU A 74 -18.92 -22.91 -28.97
N GLU A 75 -18.62 -23.57 -30.10
CA GLU A 75 -17.67 -23.10 -31.12
C GLU A 75 -18.11 -21.83 -31.86
N ASP A 76 -19.40 -21.49 -31.84
CA ASP A 76 -19.98 -20.31 -32.50
C ASP A 76 -20.25 -19.15 -31.53
N GLN A 77 -20.17 -19.39 -30.22
CA GLN A 77 -20.51 -18.38 -29.21
C GLN A 77 -19.64 -17.11 -29.32
N TRP A 78 -18.41 -17.20 -29.82
CA TRP A 78 -17.54 -16.03 -30.02
C TRP A 78 -18.16 -15.02 -30.99
N PHE A 79 -18.82 -15.49 -32.06
CA PHE A 79 -19.46 -14.66 -33.07
C PHE A 79 -20.65 -13.92 -32.45
N TRP A 80 -21.53 -14.66 -31.79
CA TRP A 80 -22.74 -14.11 -31.17
C TRP A 80 -22.44 -13.17 -29.99
N ARG A 81 -21.40 -13.47 -29.18
CA ARG A 81 -20.88 -12.54 -28.16
C ARG A 81 -20.35 -11.25 -28.80
N GLY A 82 -19.77 -11.35 -29.99
CA GLY A 82 -19.41 -10.19 -30.83
C GLY A 82 -20.63 -9.36 -31.20
N VAL A 83 -21.71 -9.98 -31.68
CA VAL A 83 -22.96 -9.28 -32.03
C VAL A 83 -23.56 -8.56 -30.82
N VAL A 84 -23.66 -9.22 -29.67
CA VAL A 84 -24.17 -8.62 -28.41
C VAL A 84 -23.38 -7.37 -28.00
N LYS A 85 -22.05 -7.38 -28.22
CA LYS A 85 -21.17 -6.25 -27.93
C LYS A 85 -21.49 -5.00 -28.77
N TYR A 86 -22.00 -5.15 -29.99
CA TYR A 86 -22.27 -4.04 -30.91
C TYR A 86 -23.77 -3.68 -31.00
N SER A 87 -24.68 -4.59 -30.64
CA SER A 87 -26.14 -4.37 -30.73
C SER A 87 -26.75 -3.64 -29.53
N THR A 88 -26.00 -3.50 -28.43
CA THR A 88 -26.39 -2.69 -27.27
C THR A 88 -26.09 -1.21 -27.55
N PHE A 89 -26.98 -0.62 -28.35
CA PHE A 89 -26.86 0.67 -29.05
C PHE A 89 -26.49 1.88 -28.17
N PHE A 90 -26.70 1.81 -26.86
CA PHE A 90 -26.39 2.91 -25.93
C PHE A 90 -25.14 2.70 -25.07
N PHE A 91 -24.67 1.46 -24.93
CA PHE A 91 -23.51 1.12 -24.10
C PHE A 91 -22.92 -0.22 -24.58
N PRO A 92 -21.86 -0.23 -25.42
CA PRO A 92 -21.16 -1.45 -25.81
C PRO A 92 -20.40 -2.12 -24.64
N VAL A 93 -20.11 -3.44 -24.72
CA VAL A 93 -19.33 -4.22 -23.71
C VAL A 93 -17.96 -3.60 -23.39
N THR A 94 -17.42 -2.79 -24.30
CA THR A 94 -16.26 -1.95 -24.07
C THR A 94 -16.46 -0.95 -22.93
N ASP A 95 -17.66 -0.41 -22.77
CA ASP A 95 -18.00 0.59 -21.75
C ASP A 95 -18.02 -0.02 -20.36
N LEU A 96 -18.43 -1.29 -20.20
CA LEU A 96 -18.28 -2.00 -18.94
C LEU A 96 -16.81 -2.24 -18.59
N ALA A 97 -15.97 -2.58 -19.58
CA ALA A 97 -14.55 -2.75 -19.35
C ALA A 97 -13.88 -1.42 -18.96
N ILE A 98 -14.27 -0.32 -19.61
CA ILE A 98 -13.85 1.05 -19.31
C ILE A 98 -14.34 1.44 -17.91
N ALA A 99 -15.61 1.27 -17.60
CA ALA A 99 -16.19 1.55 -16.29
C ALA A 99 -15.47 0.78 -15.18
N ASN A 100 -15.21 -0.51 -15.37
CA ASN A 100 -14.45 -1.31 -14.40
C ASN A 100 -13.00 -0.82 -14.24
N ARG A 101 -12.36 -0.33 -15.31
CA ARG A 101 -11.02 0.30 -15.24
C ARG A 101 -11.06 1.60 -14.43
N HIS A 102 -12.07 2.45 -14.67
CA HIS A 102 -12.29 3.67 -13.90
C HIS A 102 -12.58 3.38 -12.43
N ILE A 103 -13.47 2.43 -12.11
CA ILE A 103 -13.75 1.98 -10.75
C ILE A 103 -12.47 1.49 -10.07
N LYS A 104 -11.66 0.66 -10.74
CA LYS A 104 -10.37 0.20 -10.19
C LYS A 104 -9.42 1.37 -9.89
N ARG A 105 -9.28 2.32 -10.82
CA ARG A 105 -8.46 3.53 -10.65
C ARG A 105 -8.97 4.40 -9.50
N LEU A 106 -10.27 4.68 -9.43
CA LEU A 106 -10.89 5.49 -8.39
C LEU A 106 -10.83 4.81 -7.02
N LYS A 107 -11.06 3.49 -6.92
CA LYS A 107 -10.85 2.73 -5.67
C LYS A 107 -9.40 2.78 -5.22
N TRP A 108 -8.47 2.72 -6.15
CA TRP A 108 -7.05 2.89 -5.85
C TRP A 108 -6.75 4.31 -5.35
N LEU A 109 -7.28 5.35 -5.99
CA LEU A 109 -7.17 6.76 -5.59
C LEU A 109 -7.79 7.01 -4.20
N SER A 110 -8.97 6.44 -3.92
CA SER A 110 -9.67 6.50 -2.64
C SER A 110 -8.87 5.85 -1.49
N LYS A 111 -8.18 4.75 -1.80
CA LYS A 111 -7.26 4.09 -0.86
C LYS A 111 -5.94 4.85 -0.73
N ARG A 112 -5.52 5.62 -1.74
CA ARG A 112 -4.27 6.38 -1.77
C ARG A 112 -4.44 7.72 -1.03
N GLY A 113 -4.19 7.68 0.28
CA GLY A 113 -4.31 8.82 1.20
C GLY A 113 -5.03 8.47 2.50
N LYS A 114 -5.77 7.36 2.53
CA LYS A 114 -5.78 6.55 3.74
C LYS A 114 -4.33 6.10 3.91
N LYS A 115 -3.58 6.74 4.80
CA LYS A 115 -2.29 6.21 5.22
C LYS A 115 -2.52 4.70 5.48
N LYS A 116 -1.87 3.81 4.71
CA LYS A 116 -1.33 2.62 5.37
C LYS A 116 -0.63 3.19 6.58
N VAL A 117 -0.98 2.78 7.79
CA VAL A 117 -0.27 3.20 9.01
C VAL A 117 1.21 3.21 8.64
N LYS A 118 1.77 4.42 8.58
CA LYS A 118 3.13 4.61 8.08
C LYS A 118 3.98 4.04 9.20
N TRP A 119 4.47 2.82 9.03
CA TRP A 119 5.64 2.37 9.78
C TRP A 119 6.83 3.17 9.22
N HIS A 120 6.88 4.46 9.54
CA HIS A 120 8.15 5.11 9.82
C HIS A 120 8.25 5.19 11.33
N THR A 121 8.32 4.01 11.95
CA THR A 121 9.43 3.88 12.89
C THR A 121 10.66 4.01 12.03
N ASP A 122 11.45 5.05 12.22
CA ASP A 122 12.80 5.00 11.71
C ASP A 122 13.46 3.80 12.41
N LEU A 123 13.56 2.68 11.69
CA LEU A 123 14.11 1.46 12.24
C LEU A 123 15.56 1.69 12.68
N GLN A 124 16.25 2.67 12.08
CA GLN A 124 17.56 3.12 12.57
C GLN A 124 17.42 3.78 13.93
N THR A 125 16.44 4.66 14.15
CA THR A 125 16.17 5.25 15.47
C THR A 125 15.90 4.19 16.53
N VAL A 126 15.06 3.18 16.25
CA VAL A 126 14.82 2.08 17.22
C VAL A 126 16.05 1.20 17.40
N ARG A 127 16.80 0.90 16.33
CA ARG A 127 18.08 0.18 16.42
C ARG A 127 19.17 0.96 17.15
N ASN A 128 19.05 2.28 17.27
CA ASN A 128 20.01 3.16 17.94
C ASN A 128 19.56 3.55 19.35
N GLN A 129 18.44 3.01 19.85
CA GLN A 129 18.04 3.22 21.23
C GLN A 129 19.08 2.68 22.20
N ASN A 130 19.18 3.36 23.35
CA ASN A 130 20.19 3.08 24.35
C ASN A 130 19.94 1.72 25.03
N ILE A 131 20.64 0.69 24.55
CA ILE A 131 20.52 -0.69 25.06
C ILE A 131 20.85 -0.81 26.55
N ILE A 132 21.64 0.10 27.13
CA ILE A 132 21.96 0.12 28.57
C ILE A 132 20.69 0.41 29.38
N ALA A 133 19.90 1.39 28.94
CA ALA A 133 18.65 1.76 29.61
C ALA A 133 17.63 0.62 29.55
N ILE A 134 17.49 0.00 28.37
CA ILE A 134 16.61 -1.15 28.14
C ILE A 134 17.06 -2.38 28.95
N ALA A 135 18.36 -2.69 28.97
CA ALA A 135 18.86 -3.82 29.77
C ALA A 135 18.58 -3.60 31.27
N ARG A 136 18.71 -2.36 31.77
CA ARG A 136 18.37 -2.02 33.16
C ARG A 136 16.88 -2.14 33.46
N SER A 137 16.00 -1.78 32.52
CA SER A 137 14.54 -1.94 32.72
C SER A 137 14.14 -3.41 32.85
N TYR A 138 14.91 -4.33 32.28
CA TYR A 138 14.76 -5.78 32.52
C TYR A 138 15.50 -6.31 33.75
N GLY A 139 16.06 -5.43 34.59
CA GLY A 139 16.69 -5.82 35.87
C GLY A 139 18.13 -6.33 35.75
N LEU A 140 18.79 -6.20 34.60
CA LEU A 140 20.19 -6.60 34.47
C LEU A 140 21.10 -5.68 35.30
N LYS A 141 21.88 -6.27 36.20
CA LYS A 141 22.91 -5.58 36.98
C LYS A 141 24.15 -5.37 36.10
N LEU A 142 24.28 -4.17 35.54
CA LEU A 142 25.37 -3.82 34.62
C LEU A 142 26.60 -3.30 35.38
N LEU A 143 27.76 -3.90 35.13
CA LEU A 143 29.07 -3.45 35.61
C LEU A 143 29.82 -2.74 34.48
N LYS A 144 30.38 -1.56 34.74
CA LYS A 144 31.13 -0.80 33.73
C LYS A 144 32.49 -1.45 33.47
N SER A 145 32.84 -1.62 32.20
CA SER A 145 34.13 -2.20 31.76
C SER A 145 34.68 -1.39 30.58
N GLY A 146 35.51 -0.39 30.89
CA GLY A 146 35.98 0.58 29.91
C GLY A 146 34.82 1.35 29.26
N ARG A 147 34.68 1.21 27.94
CA ARG A 147 33.57 1.79 27.15
C ARG A 147 32.32 0.90 27.11
N ASN A 148 32.43 -0.34 27.58
CA ASN A 148 31.39 -1.36 27.51
C ASN A 148 30.78 -1.63 28.89
N TYR A 149 29.75 -2.47 28.94
CA TYR A 149 29.15 -2.96 30.17
C TYR A 149 29.11 -4.48 30.18
N LYS A 150 29.25 -5.09 31.34
CA LYS A 150 29.15 -6.54 31.54
C LYS A 150 28.00 -6.90 32.49
N ALA A 151 27.37 -8.03 32.27
CA ALA A 151 26.33 -8.59 33.13
C ALA A 151 26.33 -10.12 33.06
N LEU A 152 25.54 -10.76 33.93
CA LEU A 152 25.12 -12.15 33.72
C LEU A 152 24.16 -12.18 32.52
N CYS A 153 24.33 -13.19 31.67
CA CYS A 153 23.51 -13.37 30.48
C CYS A 153 22.08 -13.76 30.88
N PRO A 154 21.06 -13.09 30.32
CA PRO A 154 19.68 -13.45 30.60
C PRO A 154 19.21 -14.67 29.78
N PHE A 155 19.99 -15.14 28.81
CA PHE A 155 19.61 -16.20 27.88
C PHE A 155 20.18 -17.57 28.21
N HIS A 156 21.10 -17.65 29.17
CA HIS A 156 21.61 -18.92 29.69
C HIS A 156 22.07 -18.74 31.13
N ASN A 157 22.08 -19.84 31.89
CA ASN A 157 22.46 -19.80 33.30
C ASN A 157 23.98 -19.81 33.46
N GLU A 158 24.54 -18.77 34.07
CA GLU A 158 25.98 -18.63 34.32
C GLU A 158 26.28 -18.00 35.68
N LYS A 159 27.48 -18.27 36.23
CA LYS A 159 27.96 -17.68 37.49
C LYS A 159 28.90 -16.50 37.29
N THR A 160 29.51 -16.40 36.10
CA THR A 160 30.48 -15.36 35.73
C THR A 160 29.89 -14.49 34.63
N ALA A 161 30.06 -13.18 34.69
CA ALA A 161 29.48 -12.26 33.70
C ALA A 161 30.13 -12.42 32.31
N SER A 162 29.44 -13.06 31.37
CA SER A 162 29.88 -13.19 29.97
C SER A 162 29.09 -12.33 28.99
N PHE A 163 27.97 -11.73 29.43
CA PHE A 163 27.16 -10.84 28.60
C PHE A 163 27.77 -9.44 28.54
N THR A 164 28.22 -9.03 27.35
CA THR A 164 28.85 -7.74 27.11
C THR A 164 27.96 -6.86 26.23
N ILE A 165 27.69 -5.64 26.68
CA ILE A 165 26.98 -4.60 25.96
C ILE A 165 27.98 -3.62 25.36
N TYR A 166 27.85 -3.39 24.06
CA TYR A 166 28.61 -2.43 23.27
C TYR A 166 27.69 -1.26 22.89
N PRO A 167 27.85 -0.09 23.53
CA PRO A 167 27.06 1.09 23.19
C PRO A 167 27.25 1.50 21.71
N PRO A 168 26.22 2.06 21.05
CA PRO A 168 24.94 2.47 21.64
C PRO A 168 23.89 1.35 21.76
N SER A 169 24.02 0.24 21.02
CA SER A 169 22.86 -0.64 20.80
C SER A 169 23.11 -2.12 20.53
N ARG A 170 24.33 -2.65 20.73
CA ARG A 170 24.64 -4.06 20.45
C ARG A 170 25.03 -4.82 21.72
N PHE A 171 24.86 -6.14 21.70
CA PHE A 171 25.36 -7.03 22.73
C PHE A 171 25.99 -8.29 22.11
N TYR A 172 26.87 -8.92 22.89
CA TYR A 172 27.40 -10.25 22.64
C TYR A 172 27.64 -10.97 23.96
N CYS A 173 27.25 -12.23 24.04
CA CYS A 173 27.52 -13.11 25.17
C CYS A 173 28.60 -14.11 24.78
N PHE A 174 29.72 -14.11 25.52
CA PHE A 174 30.82 -15.03 25.28
C PHE A 174 30.56 -16.45 25.82
N GLY A 175 29.57 -16.65 26.69
CA GLY A 175 29.20 -17.96 27.23
C GLY A 175 28.33 -18.79 26.29
N CYS A 176 27.30 -18.18 25.69
CA CYS A 176 26.35 -18.87 24.81
C CYS A 176 26.35 -18.40 23.35
N ASN A 177 27.29 -17.53 22.97
CA ASN A 177 27.41 -16.92 21.63
C ASN A 177 26.21 -16.08 21.18
N GLU A 178 25.30 -15.75 22.09
CA GLU A 178 24.16 -14.91 21.79
C GLU A 178 24.57 -13.49 21.45
N LYS A 179 24.00 -12.94 20.38
CA LYS A 179 24.38 -11.63 19.86
C LYS A 179 23.23 -10.94 19.18
N GLY A 180 23.24 -9.62 19.20
CA GLY A 180 22.22 -8.86 18.52
C GLY A 180 22.21 -7.37 18.86
N SER A 181 21.16 -6.72 18.40
CA SER A 181 20.80 -5.35 18.67
C SER A 181 19.85 -5.23 19.88
N VAL A 182 19.51 -4.00 20.26
CA VAL A 182 18.48 -3.72 21.26
C VAL A 182 17.12 -4.37 20.94
N ILE A 183 16.79 -4.56 19.65
CA ILE A 183 15.56 -5.24 19.22
C ILE A 183 15.65 -6.73 19.53
N ASP A 184 16.79 -7.35 19.22
CA ASP A 184 17.01 -8.79 19.46
C ASP A 184 16.99 -9.12 20.95
N LEU A 185 17.49 -8.19 21.79
CA LEU A 185 17.38 -8.29 23.25
C LEU A 185 15.91 -8.37 23.68
N VAL A 186 15.08 -7.40 23.27
CA VAL A 186 13.64 -7.38 23.62
C VAL A 186 12.90 -8.61 23.09
N MET A 187 13.16 -9.00 21.84
CA MET A 187 12.55 -10.19 21.24
C MET A 187 12.78 -11.45 22.09
N LYS A 188 14.02 -11.65 22.55
CA LYS A 188 14.37 -12.82 23.36
C LYS A 188 13.90 -12.73 24.80
N MET A 189 14.02 -11.56 25.43
CA MET A 189 13.57 -11.34 26.80
C MET A 189 12.07 -11.54 26.95
N GLU A 190 11.29 -11.17 25.93
CA GLU A 190 9.82 -11.22 25.99
C GLU A 190 9.20 -12.32 25.12
N ASN A 191 10.01 -13.15 24.47
CA ASN A 191 9.57 -14.17 23.53
C ASN A 191 8.52 -13.64 22.52
N CYS A 192 8.84 -12.51 21.90
CA CYS A 192 7.91 -11.80 21.02
C CYS A 192 8.45 -11.67 19.59
N THR A 193 7.54 -11.44 18.64
CA THR A 193 7.91 -11.21 17.25
C THR A 193 8.65 -9.89 17.07
N PHE A 194 9.44 -9.76 16.00
CA PHE A 194 10.13 -8.52 15.65
C PHE A 194 9.21 -7.29 15.65
N LYS A 195 7.98 -7.45 15.16
CA LYS A 195 7.00 -6.37 15.09
C LYS A 195 6.52 -5.93 16.47
N GLU A 196 6.33 -6.87 17.39
CA GLU A 196 5.94 -6.60 18.78
C GLU A 196 7.08 -5.93 19.54
N ALA A 197 8.31 -6.41 19.38
CA ALA A 197 9.50 -5.81 19.97
C ALA A 197 9.71 -4.36 19.52
N VAL A 198 9.58 -4.08 18.21
CA VAL A 198 9.66 -2.71 17.69
C VAL A 198 8.58 -1.83 18.30
N LYS A 199 7.33 -2.31 18.40
CA LYS A 199 6.23 -1.55 18.99
C LYS A 199 6.47 -1.23 20.47
N LYS A 200 7.05 -2.17 21.22
CA LYS A 200 7.39 -1.98 22.64
C LYS A 200 8.51 -0.98 22.84
N LEU A 201 9.58 -1.07 22.04
CA LEU A 201 10.68 -0.09 22.07
C LEU A 201 10.23 1.32 21.72
N GLN A 202 9.13 1.50 20.98
CA GLN A 202 8.56 2.82 20.74
C GLN A 202 7.73 3.37 21.91
N SER A 203 7.33 2.52 22.86
CA SER A 203 6.54 2.91 24.04
C SER A 203 7.36 3.06 25.32
N ILE A 204 8.66 2.74 25.25
CA ILE A 204 9.65 2.89 26.34
C ILE A 204 10.40 4.20 26.12
#